data_AF-A0A7L1B9T0-F1
#
_entry.id   AF-A0A7L1B9T0-F1
#
_cell.length_a   1.000
_cell.length_b   1.000
_cell.length_c   1.000
_cell.angle_alpha   90.00
_cell.angle_beta   90.00
_cell.angle_gamma   90.00
#
_symmetry.space_group_name_H-M   'P 1'
#
loop_
_entity.id
_entity.type
_entity.pdbx_description
1 polymer ?
#
loop_
_entity_poly.entity_id
_entity_poly.type
_entity_poly.pdbx_seq_one_letter_code
_entity_poly.pdbx_strand_id
1 'polypeptide(L)' 'EERPFRCPDCRKGFRYNSHLITHQRIHTGERPYECPECGKSFSVSSHFTKHQRSH' A
#
# COMPACT_ATOMS: atom_id res chain seq x y z
N GLU A 1 -11.08 12.36 16.27
CA GLU A 1 -9.91 11.85 15.53
C GLU A 1 -9.72 12.64 14.26
N GLU A 2 -8.63 13.40 14.12
CA GLU A 2 -8.38 14.12 12.88
C GLU A 2 -7.79 13.19 11.82
N ARG A 3 -8.35 13.25 10.61
CA ARG A 3 -7.87 12.57 9.41
C ARG A 3 -7.53 13.63 8.37
N PRO A 4 -6.42 14.36 8.55
CA PRO A 4 -6.08 15.50 7.72
C PRO A 4 -5.74 15.08 6.28
N PHE A 5 -5.26 13.85 6.08
CA PHE A 5 -4.88 13.34 4.77
C PHE A 5 -6.08 12.70 4.09
N ARG A 6 -6.61 13.32 3.03
CA ARG A 6 -7.75 12.79 2.27
C ARG A 6 -7.31 12.34 0.89
N CYS A 7 -7.81 11.18 0.46
CA CYS A 7 -7.63 10.71 -0.90
C CYS A 7 -8.41 11.58 -1.88
N PRO A 8 -7.79 12.08 -2.97
CA PRO A 8 -8.49 12.90 -3.96
C PRO A 8 -9.55 12.09 -4.74
N ASP A 9 -9.30 10.80 -4.98
CA ASP A 9 -10.14 9.96 -5.84
C ASP A 9 -11.42 9.48 -5.13
N CYS A 10 -11.34 9.13 -3.85
CA CYS A 10 -12.45 8.55 -3.09
C CYS A 10 -12.80 9.28 -1.79
N ARG A 11 -12.12 10.40 -1.49
CA ARG A 11 -12.29 11.25 -0.28
C ARG A 11 -12.06 10.54 1.06
N LYS A 12 -11.56 9.30 1.04
CA LYS A 12 -11.24 8.55 2.27
C LYS A 12 -10.16 9.27 3.06
N GLY A 13 -10.41 9.48 4.36
CA GLY A 13 -9.49 10.15 5.28
C GLY A 13 -8.55 9.17 5.99
N PHE A 14 -7.30 9.58 6.18
CA PHE A 14 -6.23 8.87 6.86
C PHE A 14 -5.59 9.74 7.93
N ARG A 15 -5.13 9.10 9.00
CA ARG A 15 -4.40 9.75 10.09
C ARG A 15 -2.95 10.08 9.72
N TYR A 16 -2.36 9.28 8.84
CA TYR A 16 -0.96 9.41 8.44
C TYR A 16 -0.83 9.51 6.92
N ASN A 17 0.09 10.37 6.45
CA ASN A 17 0.35 10.54 5.02
C ASN A 17 0.81 9.22 4.37
N SER A 18 1.64 8.42 5.06
CA SER A 18 2.10 7.12 4.56
C SER A 18 0.95 6.17 4.22
N HIS A 19 -0.14 6.19 5.00
CA HIS A 19 -1.33 5.39 4.72
C HIS A 19 -2.12 5.93 3.52
N LEU A 20 -2.17 7.25 3.33
CA LEU A 20 -2.76 7.85 2.13
C LEU A 20 -1.98 7.46 0.87
N ILE A 21 -0.65 7.60 0.87
CA ILE A 21 0.20 7.23 -0.27
C ILE A 21 0.04 5.74 -0.62
N THR A 22 0.10 4.88 0.40
CA THR A 22 -0.10 3.43 0.22
C THR A 22 -1.51 3.13 -0.30
N HIS A 23 -2.51 3.87 0.17
CA HIS A 23 -3.87 3.75 -0.34
C HIS A 23 -3.98 4.18 -1.80
N GLN A 24 -3.33 5.26 -2.24
CA GLN A 24 -3.42 5.69 -3.65
C GLN A 24 -2.99 4.60 -4.65
N ARG A 25 -2.10 3.68 -4.24
CA ARG A 25 -1.72 2.51 -5.03
C ARG A 25 -2.89 1.58 -5.37
N ILE A 26 -4.00 1.62 -4.63
CA ILE A 26 -5.20 0.86 -4.98
C ILE A 26 -5.90 1.41 -6.22
N HIS A 27 -5.76 2.71 -6.48
CA HIS A 27 -6.38 3.37 -7.63
C HIS A 27 -5.49 3.26 -8.87
N THR A 28 -4.17 3.39 -8.68
CA THR A 28 -3.19 3.26 -9.78
C THR A 28 -2.87 1.80 -10.13
N GLY A 29 -3.16 0.85 -9.24
CA GLY A 29 -2.78 -0.55 -9.39
C GLY A 29 -1.28 -0.80 -9.20
N GLU A 30 -0.52 0.19 -8.71
CA GLU A 30 0.93 0.07 -8.54
C GLU A 30 1.28 -0.95 -7.44
N ARG A 31 2.14 -1.91 -7.78
CA ARG A 31 2.62 -2.95 -6.88
C ARG A 31 4.15 -3.04 -6.96
N PRO A 32 4.87 -2.08 -6.35
CA PRO A 32 6.32 -1.95 -6.54
C PRO A 32 7.13 -3.07 -5.86
N TYR A 33 6.50 -3.90 -5.02
CA TYR A 33 7.18 -4.98 -4.32
C TYR A 33 6.83 -6.32 -4.94
N GLU A 34 7.71 -6.85 -5.78
CA GLU A 34 7.53 -8.16 -6.41
C GLU A 34 8.38 -9.23 -5.70
N CYS A 35 7.78 -10.38 -5.42
CA CYS A 35 8.50 -11.52 -4.89
C CYS A 35 9.29 -12.24 -6.00
N PRO A 36 10.62 -12.32 -5.90
CA PRO A 36 11.43 -12.98 -6.93
C PRO A 36 11.24 -14.50 -6.97
N GLU A 37 10.76 -15.12 -5.88
CA GLU A 37 10.61 -16.57 -5.77
C GLU A 37 9.32 -17.08 -6.42
N CYS A 38 8.23 -16.31 -6.34
CA CYS A 38 6.91 -16.73 -6.84
C CYS A 38 6.22 -15.72 -7.77
N GLY A 39 6.85 -14.60 -8.08
CA GLY A 39 6.32 -13.53 -8.95
C GLY A 39 5.16 -12.72 -8.34
N LYS A 40 4.82 -12.95 -7.06
CA LYS A 40 3.68 -12.27 -6.42
C LYS A 40 4.04 -10.83 -6.07
N SER A 41 3.27 -9.87 -6.59
CA SER A 41 3.49 -8.44 -6.30
C SER A 41 2.59 -7.92 -5.18
N PHE A 42 3.06 -6.92 -4.44
CA PHE A 42 2.39 -6.27 -3.31
C PHE A 42 2.47 -4.75 -3.42
N SER A 43 1.44 -4.06 -2.95
CA SER A 43 1.40 -2.59 -2.87
C SER A 43 1.99 -2.02 -1.58
N VAL A 44 2.23 -2.87 -0.57
CA VAL A 44 2.70 -2.47 0.76
C VAL A 44 3.94 -3.28 1.15
N SER A 45 5.01 -2.58 1.59
CA SER A 45 6.28 -3.20 1.96
C SER A 45 6.13 -4.18 3.12
N SER A 46 5.34 -3.84 4.14
CA SER A 46 5.14 -4.72 5.31
C SER A 46 4.46 -6.04 4.93
N HIS A 47 3.55 -6.04 3.95
CA HIS A 47 2.94 -7.26 3.43
C HIS A 47 3.94 -8.07 2.62
N PHE A 48 4.72 -7.41 1.77
CA PHE A 48 5.80 -8.04 1.01
C PHE A 48 6.84 -8.70 1.93
N THR A 49 7.37 -7.99 2.92
CA THR A 49 8.36 -8.53 3.86
C THR A 49 7.81 -9.74 4.64
N LYS A 50 6.54 -9.69 5.08
CA LYS A 50 5.90 -10.84 5.74
C LYS A 50 5.78 -12.03 4.81
N HIS A 51 5.41 -11.79 3.56
CA HIS A 51 5.31 -12.85 2.55
C HIS A 51 6.68 -13.45 2.21
N GLN A 52 7.70 -12.62 2.02
CA GLN A 52 9.05 -13.10 1.69
C GLN A 52 9.61 -13.98 2.80
N ARG A 53 9.25 -13.73 4.07
CA ARG A 53 9.64 -14.57 5.21
C ARG A 53 8.86 -15.89 5.32
N SER A 54 7.77 -16.06 4.55
CA SER A 54 6.94 -17.27 4.60
C SER A 54 7.31 -18.30 3.55
N HIS A 55 8.18 -17.94 2.60
CA HIS A 55 8.90 -18.93 1.80
C HIS A 55 9.96 -19.60 2.67
#